data_AF-A0A849PU52-F1
#
_entry.id   AF-A0A849PU52-F1
#
_cell.length_a   1.000
_cell.length_b   1.000
_cell.length_c   1.000
_cell.angle_alpha   90.00
_cell.angle_beta   90.00
_cell.angle_gamma   90.00
#
_symmetry.space_group_name_H-M   'P 1'
#
loop_
_entity.id
_entity.type
_entity.pdbx_description
1 polymer ?
#
loop_
_entity_poly.entity_id
_entity_poly.type
_entity_poly.pdbx_seq_one_letter_code
_entity_poly.pdbx_strand_id
1 'polypeptide(L)'
;IAEKLVQEGIPFRVTHKITGILVQLALNSKKPISKLTLPEIKKSVVDTKVDPKIVSKIISSTTVVSSLKDRKSFGSSGFDEQKRMISDRIEMINNYRTNITKRENEINSSIENLEKQVKELIQ
;
A
#
# COMPACT_ATOMS: atom_id res chain seq x y z
N ILE A 1 -10.94 8.05 6.40
CA ILE A 1 -11.91 9.08 6.86
C ILE A 1 -11.20 10.40 7.17
N ALA A 2 -10.31 10.48 8.17
CA ALA A 2 -9.58 11.71 8.48
C ALA A 2 -8.85 12.33 7.27
N GLU A 3 -8.09 11.52 6.54
CA GLU A 3 -7.38 11.95 5.33
C GLU A 3 -8.31 12.51 4.25
N LYS A 4 -9.46 11.85 4.00
CA LYS A 4 -10.49 12.33 3.07
C LYS A 4 -11.09 13.67 3.52
N LEU A 5 -11.30 13.87 4.82
CA LEU A 5 -11.75 15.17 5.35
C LEU A 5 -10.69 16.27 5.15
N VAL A 6 -9.40 15.93 5.21
CA VAL A 6 -8.32 16.88 4.92
C VAL A 6 -8.32 17.26 3.43
N GLN A 7 -8.58 16.29 2.54
CA GLN A 7 -8.74 16.55 1.11
C GLN A 7 -9.92 17.48 0.78
N GLU A 8 -10.97 17.49 1.61
CA GLU A 8 -12.08 18.47 1.53
C GLU A 8 -11.72 19.85 2.15
N GLY A 9 -10.46 20.08 2.52
CA GLY A 9 -9.96 21.37 3.02
C GLY A 9 -10.11 21.59 4.53
N ILE A 10 -10.51 20.57 5.29
CA ILE A 10 -10.66 20.69 6.75
C ILE A 10 -9.29 20.54 7.43
N PRO A 11 -8.92 21.39 8.41
CA PRO A 11 -7.62 21.31 9.07
C PRO A 11 -7.34 19.95 9.71
N PHE A 12 -6.13 19.44 9.53
CA PHE A 12 -5.70 18.10 9.99
C PHE A 12 -6.08 17.78 11.45
N ARG A 13 -5.88 18.73 12.37
CA ARG A 13 -6.22 18.55 13.78
C ARG A 13 -7.72 18.39 14.00
N VAL A 14 -8.53 19.12 13.24
CA VAL A 14 -10.00 19.07 13.31
C VAL A 14 -10.50 17.74 12.76
N THR A 15 -9.96 17.26 11.63
CA THR A 15 -10.36 15.98 11.04
C THR A 15 -10.06 14.79 11.93
N HIS A 16 -8.93 14.82 12.63
CA HIS A 16 -8.58 13.78 13.61
C HIS A 16 -9.44 13.86 14.87
N LYS A 17 -9.80 15.06 15.36
CA LYS A 17 -10.78 15.23 16.46
C LYS A 17 -12.12 14.63 16.08
N ILE A 18 -12.66 14.97 14.90
CA ILE A 18 -13.92 14.43 14.38
C ILE A 18 -13.85 12.91 14.27
N THR A 19 -12.78 12.37 13.67
CA THR A 19 -12.60 10.93 13.48
C THR A 19 -12.50 10.19 14.81
N GLY A 20 -11.79 10.74 15.81
CA GLY A 20 -11.73 10.16 17.15
C GLY A 20 -13.10 10.09 17.83
N ILE A 21 -13.89 11.16 17.73
CA ILE A 21 -15.27 11.18 18.27
C ILE A 21 -16.15 10.18 17.53
N LEU A 22 -16.05 10.06 16.20
CA LEU A 22 -16.80 9.06 15.42
C LEU A 22 -16.48 7.62 15.87
N VAL A 23 -15.21 7.32 16.11
CA VAL A 23 -14.78 6.01 16.63
C VAL A 23 -15.37 5.77 18.02
N GLN A 24 -15.35 6.76 18.91
CA GLN A 24 -15.94 6.64 20.24
C GLN A 24 -17.46 6.42 20.18
N LEU A 25 -18.16 7.12 19.29
CA LEU A 25 -19.60 6.96 19.09
C LEU A 25 -19.95 5.58 18.52
N ALA A 26 -19.16 5.08 17.56
CA ALA A 26 -19.29 3.73 17.02
C ALA A 26 -19.10 2.67 18.12
N LEU A 27 -18.09 2.85 18.97
CA LEU A 27 -17.84 1.95 20.10
C LEU A 27 -19.01 1.95 21.10
N ASN A 28 -19.46 3.14 21.52
CA ASN A 28 -20.55 3.27 22.50
C ASN A 28 -21.89 2.75 21.95
N SER A 29 -22.14 2.93 20.66
CA SER A 29 -23.35 2.44 20.00
C SER A 29 -23.28 0.96 19.59
N LYS A 30 -22.12 0.30 19.75
CA LYS A 30 -21.82 -1.07 19.26
C LYS A 30 -22.13 -1.25 17.77
N LYS A 31 -21.95 -0.19 16.97
CA LYS A 31 -22.19 -0.20 15.53
C LYS A 31 -20.88 0.06 14.78
N PRO A 32 -20.71 -0.51 13.57
CA PRO A 32 -19.63 -0.07 12.70
C PRO A 32 -19.83 1.39 12.29
N ILE A 33 -18.73 2.12 12.07
CA ILE A 33 -18.73 3.54 11.67
C ILE A 33 -19.61 3.78 10.44
N SER A 34 -19.62 2.83 9.49
CA SER A 34 -20.45 2.89 8.27
C SER A 34 -21.95 2.87 8.51
N LYS A 35 -22.41 2.47 9.69
CA LYS A 35 -23.82 2.41 10.10
C LYS A 35 -24.21 3.52 11.09
N LEU A 36 -23.35 4.50 11.31
CA LEU A 36 -23.71 5.68 12.10
C LEU A 36 -24.75 6.52 11.35
N THR A 37 -25.75 6.98 12.08
CA THR A 37 -26.83 7.83 11.57
C THR A 37 -26.41 9.31 11.55
N LEU A 38 -27.08 10.12 10.72
CA LEU A 38 -26.77 11.56 10.64
C LEU A 38 -26.86 12.30 11.99
N PRO A 39 -27.82 12.01 12.90
CA PRO A 39 -27.84 12.60 14.24
C PRO A 39 -26.63 12.21 15.10
N GLU A 40 -26.14 10.97 14.98
CA GLU A 40 -24.92 10.51 15.66
C GLU A 40 -23.69 11.23 15.09
N ILE A 41 -23.60 11.35 13.75
CA ILE A 41 -22.51 12.07 13.09
C ILE A 41 -22.51 13.56 13.46
N LYS A 42 -23.69 14.19 13.61
CA LYS A 42 -23.80 15.59 14.03
C LYS A 42 -23.09 15.85 15.38
N LYS A 43 -23.07 14.88 16.29
CA LYS A 43 -22.35 14.99 17.57
C LYS A 43 -20.83 15.07 17.39
N SER A 44 -20.30 14.51 16.31
CA SER A 44 -18.85 14.54 16.03
C SER A 44 -18.35 15.90 15.54
N VAL A 45 -19.25 16.76 15.05
CA VAL A 45 -18.90 18.05 14.42
C VAL A 45 -19.37 19.27 15.20
N VAL A 46 -19.96 19.13 16.39
CA VAL A 46 -20.60 20.23 17.16
C VAL A 46 -19.69 21.45 17.34
N ASP A 47 -18.41 21.23 17.66
CA ASP A 47 -17.44 22.33 17.87
C ASP A 47 -16.62 22.66 16.61
N THR A 48 -17.05 22.15 15.46
CA THR A 48 -16.31 22.27 14.20
C THR A 48 -17.25 22.92 13.19
N LYS A 49 -16.78 23.92 12.43
CA LYS A 49 -17.58 24.56 11.38
C LYS A 49 -17.83 23.66 10.15
N VAL A 50 -17.81 22.33 10.35
CA VAL A 50 -17.87 21.31 9.30
C VAL A 50 -19.31 20.82 9.16
N ASP A 51 -19.80 20.74 7.92
CA ASP A 51 -21.13 20.19 7.64
C ASP A 51 -21.17 18.67 7.92
N PRO A 52 -22.07 18.19 8.81
CA PRO A 52 -22.27 16.75 9.05
C PRO A 52 -22.53 15.94 7.78
N LYS A 53 -23.11 16.54 6.72
CA LYS A 53 -23.37 15.86 5.45
C LYS A 53 -22.09 15.46 4.73
N ILE A 54 -21.04 16.29 4.78
CA ILE A 54 -19.73 15.97 4.18
C ILE A 54 -19.13 14.74 4.87
N VAL A 55 -19.17 14.73 6.20
CA VAL A 55 -18.70 13.59 7.01
C VAL A 55 -19.48 12.32 6.69
N SER A 56 -20.81 12.41 6.61
CA SER A 56 -21.65 11.27 6.25
C SER A 56 -21.34 10.74 4.85
N LYS A 57 -21.16 11.62 3.86
CA LYS A 57 -20.79 11.24 2.49
C LYS A 57 -19.46 10.49 2.45
N ILE A 58 -18.45 11.00 3.16
CA ILE A 58 -17.13 10.37 3.25
C ILE A 58 -17.21 9.00 3.90
N ILE A 59 -17.97 8.86 4.99
CA ILE A 59 -18.17 7.56 5.65
C ILE A 59 -18.77 6.56 4.67
N SER A 60 -19.82 6.97 3.93
CA SER A 60 -20.50 6.09 2.97
C SER A 60 -19.63 5.74 1.76
N SER A 61 -18.78 6.66 1.28
CA SER A 61 -17.90 6.41 0.14
C SER A 61 -16.61 5.68 0.51
N THR A 62 -16.21 5.67 1.78
CA THR A 62 -14.99 5.02 2.25
C THR A 62 -15.23 3.53 2.45
N THR A 63 -14.79 2.74 1.47
CA THR A 63 -14.71 1.27 1.52
C THR A 63 -13.26 0.81 1.61
N VAL A 64 -13.03 -0.45 2.00
CA VAL A 64 -11.69 -1.08 1.97
C VAL A 64 -11.07 -0.97 0.57
N VAL A 65 -11.86 -1.23 -0.48
CA VAL A 65 -11.38 -1.15 -1.87
C VAL A 65 -11.00 0.27 -2.26
N SER A 66 -11.82 1.27 -1.91
CA SER A 66 -11.47 2.67 -2.19
C SER A 66 -10.20 3.09 -1.42
N SER A 67 -10.07 2.66 -0.16
CA SER A 67 -8.90 2.94 0.68
C SER A 67 -7.61 2.38 0.07
N LEU A 68 -7.66 1.19 -0.54
CA LEU A 68 -6.53 0.62 -1.27
C LEU A 68 -6.26 1.38 -2.58
N LYS A 69 -7.30 1.72 -3.36
CA LYS A 69 -7.14 2.49 -4.61
C LYS A 69 -6.55 3.89 -4.40
N ASP A 70 -6.84 4.52 -3.26
CA ASP A 70 -6.35 5.85 -2.94
C ASP A 70 -4.85 5.88 -2.60
N ARG A 71 -4.26 4.73 -2.21
CA ARG A 71 -2.84 4.61 -1.87
C ARG A 71 -2.00 4.55 -3.15
N LYS A 72 -1.35 5.66 -3.50
CA LYS A 72 -0.56 5.78 -4.74
C LYS A 72 0.92 6.05 -4.54
N SER A 73 1.34 6.30 -3.30
CA SER A 73 2.76 6.56 -3.01
C SER A 73 3.60 5.32 -3.28
N PHE A 74 4.87 5.54 -3.61
CA PHE A 74 5.83 4.47 -3.78
C PHE A 74 5.91 3.59 -2.52
N GLY A 75 5.93 2.27 -2.70
CA GLY A 75 5.93 1.26 -1.63
C GLY A 75 4.58 1.06 -0.93
N SER A 76 3.50 1.69 -1.39
CA SER A 76 2.18 1.57 -0.76
C SER A 76 1.44 0.28 -1.08
N SER A 77 0.35 0.02 -0.36
CA SER A 77 -0.52 -1.14 -0.56
C SER A 77 -1.55 -0.97 -1.69
N GLY A 78 -1.49 0.11 -2.46
CA GLY A 78 -2.45 0.31 -3.54
C GLY A 78 -2.22 -0.60 -4.73
N PHE A 79 -3.29 -0.93 -5.44
CA PHE A 79 -3.26 -1.96 -6.49
C PHE A 79 -2.24 -1.68 -7.59
N ASP A 80 -2.16 -0.43 -8.06
CA ASP A 80 -1.24 -0.07 -9.14
C ASP A 80 0.22 -0.12 -8.66
N GLU A 81 0.47 0.31 -7.43
CA GLU A 81 1.80 0.25 -6.83
C GLU A 81 2.26 -1.18 -6.55
N GLN A 82 1.34 -2.05 -6.10
CA GLN A 82 1.63 -3.48 -5.93
C GLN A 82 1.95 -4.14 -7.28
N LYS A 83 1.20 -3.83 -8.35
CA LYS A 83 1.52 -4.31 -9.70
C LYS A 83 2.91 -3.87 -10.14
N ARG A 84 3.24 -2.58 -9.96
CA ARG A 84 4.55 -2.01 -10.27
C ARG A 84 5.66 -2.73 -9.51
N MET A 85 5.54 -2.89 -8.19
CA MET A 85 6.52 -3.61 -7.37
C MET A 85 6.70 -5.07 -7.80
N ILE A 86 5.62 -5.76 -8.18
CA ILE A 86 5.70 -7.13 -8.70
C ILE A 86 6.46 -7.14 -10.02
N SER A 87 6.17 -6.22 -10.94
CA SER A 87 6.90 -6.08 -12.20
C SER A 87 8.39 -5.84 -11.99
N ASP A 88 8.77 -4.91 -11.11
CA ASP A 88 10.18 -4.66 -10.76
C ASP A 88 10.86 -5.92 -10.22
N ARG A 89 10.17 -6.70 -9.38
CA ARG A 89 10.70 -7.95 -8.82
C ARG A 89 10.89 -9.01 -9.89
N ILE A 90 9.98 -9.11 -10.84
CA ILE A 90 10.11 -10.03 -11.98
C ILE A 90 11.34 -9.67 -12.81
N GLU A 91 11.54 -8.39 -13.12
CA GLU A 91 12.72 -7.91 -13.85
C GLU A 91 14.01 -8.24 -13.10
N MET A 92 14.04 -7.97 -11.79
CA MET A 92 15.18 -8.28 -10.94
C MET A 92 15.52 -9.79 -10.94
N ILE A 93 14.50 -10.65 -10.86
CA ILE A 93 14.68 -12.12 -10.94
C ILE A 93 15.27 -12.52 -12.30
N ASN A 94 14.78 -11.94 -13.40
CA ASN A 94 15.29 -12.24 -14.74
C ASN A 94 16.75 -11.80 -14.89
N ASN A 95 17.10 -10.62 -14.39
CA ASN A 95 18.49 -10.14 -14.38
C ASN A 95 19.39 -11.08 -13.57
N TYR A 96 18.94 -11.57 -12.42
CA TYR A 96 19.70 -12.56 -11.64
C TYR A 96 19.88 -13.87 -12.39
N ARG A 97 18.84 -14.38 -13.06
CA ARG A 97 18.93 -15.60 -13.87
C ARG A 97 19.97 -15.45 -14.97
N THR A 98 19.91 -14.37 -15.74
CA THR A 98 20.90 -14.08 -16.79
C THR A 98 22.32 -14.02 -16.25
N ASN A 99 22.53 -13.34 -15.12
CA ASN A 99 23.84 -13.21 -14.49
C ASN A 99 24.38 -14.56 -13.97
N ILE A 100 23.51 -15.40 -13.40
CA ILE A 100 23.89 -16.73 -12.91
C ILE A 100 24.28 -17.63 -14.09
N THR A 101 23.47 -17.69 -15.15
CA THR A 101 23.79 -18.48 -16.35
C THR A 101 25.11 -18.05 -16.98
N LYS A 102 25.38 -16.74 -17.03
CA LYS A 102 26.66 -16.24 -17.54
C LYS A 102 27.84 -16.77 -16.71
N ARG A 103 27.75 -16.68 -15.37
CA ARG A 103 28.80 -17.16 -14.47
C ARG A 103 29.00 -18.67 -14.57
N GLU A 104 27.92 -19.42 -14.69
CA GLU A 104 27.96 -20.87 -14.85
C GLU A 104 28.73 -21.27 -16.12
N ASN A 105 28.46 -20.60 -17.24
CA ASN A 105 29.18 -20.83 -18.50
C ASN A 105 30.69 -20.48 -18.38
N GLU A 106 31.03 -19.38 -17.71
CA GLU A 106 32.43 -18.99 -17.47
C GLU A 106 33.18 -20.04 -16.63
N ILE A 107 32.52 -20.58 -15.59
CA ILE A 107 33.07 -21.65 -14.75
C ILE A 107 33.25 -22.93 -15.57
N ASN A 108 32.23 -23.37 -16.30
CA ASN A 108 32.29 -24.60 -17.09
C ASN A 108 33.40 -24.52 -18.14
N SER A 109 33.52 -23.40 -18.86
CA SER A 109 34.60 -23.19 -19.82
C SER A 109 35.99 -23.21 -19.17
N SER A 110 36.12 -22.68 -17.95
CA SER A 110 37.37 -22.71 -17.20
C SER A 110 37.75 -24.14 -16.76
N ILE A 111 36.75 -24.93 -16.35
CA ILE A 111 36.92 -26.35 -15.99
C ILE A 111 37.33 -27.16 -17.22
N GLU A 112 36.63 -27.01 -18.34
CA GLU A 112 36.95 -27.70 -19.61
C GLU A 112 38.38 -27.40 -20.06
N ASN A 113 38.82 -26.14 -19.94
CA ASN A 113 40.20 -25.75 -20.27
C ASN A 113 41.21 -26.39 -19.32
N LEU A 114 40.93 -26.42 -18.02
CA LEU A 114 41.80 -27.09 -17.04
C LEU A 114 41.90 -28.60 -17.32
N GLU A 115 40.79 -29.26 -17.60
CA GLU A 115 40.78 -30.69 -17.97
C GLU A 115 41.64 -30.97 -19.20
N LYS A 116 41.59 -30.08 -20.19
CA LYS A 116 42.42 -30.17 -21.39
C LYS A 116 43.91 -30.06 -21.05
N GLN A 117 44.30 -29.06 -20.26
CA GLN A 117 45.69 -28.88 -19.83
C GLN A 117 46.21 -30.07 -19.03
N VAL A 118 45.40 -30.62 -18.12
CA VAL A 118 45.77 -31.81 -17.35
C VAL A 118 45.96 -33.03 -18.25
N LYS A 119 45.08 -33.24 -19.24
CA LYS A 119 45.22 -34.33 -20.22
C LYS A 119 46.50 -34.20 -21.05
N GLU A 120 46.87 -32.98 -21.45
CA GLU A 120 48.12 -32.71 -22.18
C GLU A 120 49.38 -32.98 -21.35
N LEU A 121 49.32 -32.87 -20.02
CA LEU A 121 50.46 -33.13 -19.11
C LEU A 121 50.64 -34.62 -18.74
N ILE A 122 49.58 -35.44 -18.87
CA ILE A 122 49.59 -36.86 -18.50
C ILE A 122 49.82 -37.77 -19.73
N GLN A 123 49.66 -37.24 -20.94
CA GLN A 123 50.06 -37.89 -22.20
C GLN A 123 51.58 -37.84 -22.42
#